data_AF-A0A142YPB9-F1
#
_entry.id   AF-A0A142YPB9-F1
#
_cell.length_a   1.000
_cell.length_b   1.000
_cell.length_c   1.000
_cell.angle_alpha   90.00
_cell.angle_beta   90.00
_cell.angle_gamma   90.00
#
_symmetry.space_group_name_H-M   'P 1'
#
loop_
_entity.id
_entity.type
_entity.pdbx_description
1 polymer ?
#
loop_
_entity_poly.entity_id
_entity_poly.type
_entity_poly.pdbx_seq_one_letter_code
_entity_poly.pdbx_strand_id
1 'polypeptide(L)'
;MIDLSDAAVLAAYRERPDVVASLGDCRSLAGGGCAKHGGPVETLRCLACFDRGESDVELRGLPSSSYAMPLVEPPAYPSLATQAGNLAGAAARFVASGLATVPREEYDRRRAICRACPTNQYDAAQDRCFRCGCLASVKPWGAAERCPDGHW
;
A
#
# COMPACT_ATOMS: atom_id res chain seq x y z
N MET A 1 3.51 -15.05 -11.62
CA MET A 1 3.42 -15.52 -13.02
C MET A 1 2.34 -16.58 -13.01
N ILE A 2 1.16 -16.29 -13.57
CA ILE A 2 0.07 -17.27 -13.60
C ILE A 2 0.40 -18.23 -14.75
N ASP A 3 0.48 -19.52 -14.43
CA ASP A 3 0.72 -20.56 -15.43
C ASP A 3 -0.58 -20.83 -16.19
N LEU A 4 -0.63 -20.35 -17.44
CA LEU A 4 -1.79 -20.47 -18.32
C LEU A 4 -1.86 -21.83 -19.05
N SER A 5 -0.93 -22.75 -18.76
CA SER A 5 -1.00 -24.12 -19.28
C SER A 5 -1.96 -25.02 -18.50
N ASP A 6 -2.47 -24.54 -17.36
CA ASP A 6 -3.48 -25.24 -16.57
C ASP A 6 -4.86 -25.19 -17.28
N ALA A 7 -5.33 -26.36 -17.70
CA ALA A 7 -6.61 -26.53 -18.38
C ALA A 7 -7.81 -26.00 -17.57
N ALA A 8 -7.70 -25.96 -16.23
CA ALA A 8 -8.75 -25.41 -15.36
C ALA A 8 -8.84 -23.87 -15.45
N VAL A 9 -7.71 -23.19 -15.66
CA VAL A 9 -7.65 -21.73 -15.84
C VAL A 9 -8.23 -21.33 -17.19
N LEU A 10 -7.95 -22.13 -18.24
CA LEU A 10 -8.52 -21.95 -19.57
C LEU A 10 -10.04 -22.20 -19.60
N ALA A 11 -10.53 -23.17 -18.84
CA ALA A 11 -11.97 -23.46 -18.72
C ALA A 11 -12.72 -22.29 -18.04
N ALA A 12 -12.17 -21.75 -16.94
CA ALA A 12 -12.76 -20.62 -16.22
C ALA A 12 -12.82 -19.32 -17.07
N TYR A 13 -11.97 -19.20 -18.08
CA TYR A 13 -11.99 -18.06 -19.01
C TYR A 13 -12.98 -18.22 -20.17
N ARG A 14 -13.29 -19.46 -20.60
CA ARG A 14 -14.23 -19.72 -21.71
C ARG A 14 -15.69 -19.54 -21.32
N GLU A 15 -16.02 -19.62 -20.04
CA GLU A 15 -17.39 -19.43 -19.54
C GLU A 15 -17.76 -17.97 -19.26
N ARG A 16 -16.95 -17.02 -19.76
CA ARG A 16 -17.22 -15.57 -19.71
C ARG A 16 -17.78 -15.06 -21.04
N PRO A 17 -19.12 -15.03 -21.22
CA PRO A 17 -19.76 -14.58 -22.46
C PRO A 17 -19.55 -13.07 -22.76
N ASP A 18 -19.02 -12.30 -21.82
CA ASP A 18 -18.66 -10.89 -21.96
C ASP A 18 -17.37 -10.64 -22.76
N VAL A 19 -16.58 -11.67 -23.07
CA VAL A 19 -15.22 -11.52 -23.61
C VAL A 19 -15.04 -12.04 -25.05
N VAL A 20 -16.00 -12.75 -25.64
CA VAL A 20 -15.77 -13.53 -26.90
C VAL A 20 -16.56 -13.01 -28.11
N ALA A 21 -16.86 -11.71 -28.19
CA ALA A 21 -17.44 -11.14 -29.40
C ALA A 21 -16.42 -10.30 -30.17
N SER A 22 -16.15 -10.70 -31.42
CA SER A 22 -15.56 -9.90 -32.50
C SER A 22 -14.02 -9.87 -32.61
N LEU A 23 -13.43 -11.00 -32.99
CA LEU A 23 -12.11 -11.04 -33.64
C LEU A 23 -12.28 -10.91 -35.16
N GLY A 24 -11.89 -9.75 -35.68
CA GLY A 24 -11.91 -9.41 -37.11
C GLY A 24 -11.22 -8.07 -37.32
N ASP A 25 -10.09 -8.11 -38.03
CA ASP A 25 -9.30 -7.02 -38.61
C ASP A 25 -9.05 -5.75 -37.78
N CYS A 26 -7.90 -5.70 -37.09
CA CYS A 26 -7.38 -4.48 -36.47
C CYS A 26 -6.44 -3.74 -37.44
N ARG A 27 -6.91 -2.65 -38.05
CA ARG A 27 -6.09 -1.65 -38.74
C ARG A 27 -5.81 -0.48 -37.78
N SER A 28 -4.54 -0.13 -37.59
CA SER A 28 -4.13 1.04 -36.78
C SER A 28 -4.66 2.35 -37.39
N LEU A 29 -5.33 3.19 -36.59
CA LEU A 29 -5.68 4.56 -36.98
C LEU A 29 -4.58 5.53 -36.53
N ALA A 30 -4.27 6.52 -37.38
CA ALA A 30 -3.42 7.65 -37.01
C ALA A 30 -4.10 8.44 -35.89
N GLY A 31 -3.62 8.29 -34.66
CA GLY A 31 -4.27 8.83 -33.46
C GLY A 31 -4.22 7.92 -32.23
N GLY A 32 -3.63 6.71 -32.36
CA GLY A 32 -3.28 5.89 -31.20
C GLY A 32 -4.45 5.21 -30.52
N GLY A 33 -5.60 5.04 -31.18
CA GLY A 33 -6.74 4.27 -30.66
C GLY A 33 -6.98 2.98 -31.46
N CYS A 34 -7.46 1.93 -30.79
CA CYS A 34 -8.02 0.76 -31.47
C CYS A 34 -9.41 1.14 -32.03
N ALA A 35 -9.57 1.07 -33.35
CA ALA A 35 -10.81 1.46 -34.05
C ALA A 35 -12.07 0.75 -33.55
N LYS A 36 -11.94 -0.42 -32.90
CA LYS A 36 -13.06 -1.24 -32.43
C LYS A 36 -13.67 -0.83 -31.09
N HIS A 37 -12.94 -0.16 -30.21
CA HIS A 37 -13.36 -0.03 -28.80
C HIS A 37 -13.58 1.40 -28.32
N GLY A 38 -13.45 2.40 -29.21
CA GLY A 38 -13.98 3.75 -29.02
C GLY A 38 -13.60 4.48 -27.72
N GLY A 39 -12.51 4.11 -27.07
CA GLY A 39 -12.09 4.67 -25.78
C GLY A 39 -10.62 5.10 -25.78
N PRO A 40 -10.24 6.07 -24.94
CA PRO A 40 -8.84 6.46 -24.76
C PRO A 40 -8.05 5.29 -24.16
N VAL A 41 -7.02 4.83 -24.88
CA VAL A 41 -6.12 3.78 -24.41
C VAL A 41 -5.11 4.34 -23.41
N GLU A 42 -5.56 4.79 -22.25
CA GLU A 42 -4.61 5.17 -21.20
C GLU A 42 -4.04 3.96 -20.46
N THR A 43 -4.65 2.78 -20.57
CA THR A 43 -4.05 1.53 -20.08
C THR A 43 -4.92 0.37 -20.50
N LEU A 44 -4.73 -0.21 -21.67
CA LEU A 44 -5.20 -1.57 -21.92
C LEU A 44 -4.39 -2.22 -23.04
N ARG A 45 -3.44 -3.06 -22.61
CA ARG A 45 -3.07 -4.26 -23.36
C ARG A 45 -4.36 -4.94 -23.80
N CYS A 46 -4.68 -4.83 -25.08
CA CYS A 46 -5.72 -5.65 -25.66
C CYS A 46 -5.23 -7.10 -25.48
N LEU A 47 -5.94 -7.94 -24.70
CA LEU A 47 -5.53 -9.32 -24.42
C LEU A 47 -5.24 -10.11 -25.72
N ALA A 48 -5.94 -9.77 -26.81
CA ALA A 48 -5.73 -10.35 -28.14
C ALA A 48 -4.37 -10.03 -28.82
N CYS A 49 -3.65 -9.00 -28.37
CA CYS A 49 -2.26 -8.74 -28.82
C CYS A 49 -1.23 -9.39 -27.89
N PHE A 50 -1.56 -9.58 -26.61
CA PHE A 50 -0.68 -10.22 -25.64
C PHE A 50 -0.54 -11.73 -25.90
N ASP A 51 -1.63 -12.42 -26.24
CA ASP A 51 -1.63 -13.88 -26.47
C ASP A 51 -0.90 -14.33 -27.75
N ARG A 52 -0.60 -13.42 -28.68
CA ARG A 52 0.13 -13.73 -29.92
C ARG A 52 1.65 -13.63 -29.82
N GLY A 53 2.19 -13.34 -28.63
CA GLY A 53 3.64 -13.21 -28.45
C GLY A 53 4.25 -11.97 -29.13
N GLU A 54 3.42 -11.05 -29.63
CA GLU A 54 3.83 -9.77 -30.21
C GLU A 54 4.03 -8.73 -29.09
N SER A 55 4.87 -9.03 -28.10
CA SER A 55 5.19 -8.09 -27.01
C SER A 55 6.24 -7.05 -27.38
N ASP A 56 6.80 -7.12 -28.58
CA ASP A 56 7.85 -6.20 -29.04
C ASP A 56 7.27 -4.99 -29.78
N VAL A 57 6.14 -4.44 -29.29
CA VAL A 57 5.95 -2.99 -29.42
C VAL A 57 7.00 -2.39 -28.51
N GLU A 58 8.18 -2.21 -29.09
CA GLU A 58 9.20 -1.31 -28.59
C GLU A 58 8.51 -0.07 -28.04
N LEU A 59 8.53 0.07 -26.71
CA LEU A 59 8.35 1.33 -26.02
C LEU A 59 9.53 2.27 -26.36
N ARG A 60 9.93 2.35 -27.64
CA ARG A 60 10.84 3.34 -28.20
C ARG A 60 10.06 4.64 -28.33
N GLY A 61 9.97 5.40 -27.25
CA GLY A 61 9.46 6.76 -27.33
C GLY A 61 8.98 7.38 -26.03
N LEU A 62 8.73 6.59 -24.98
CA LEU A 62 8.53 7.18 -23.67
C LEU A 62 9.90 7.38 -23.03
N PRO A 63 10.33 8.63 -22.74
CA PRO A 63 11.57 8.83 -22.01
C PRO A 63 11.41 8.13 -20.66
N SER A 64 12.24 7.12 -20.41
CA SER A 64 12.30 6.38 -19.13
C SER A 64 12.60 7.28 -17.92
N SER A 65 12.74 8.59 -18.13
CA SER A 65 13.12 9.60 -17.17
C SER A 65 11.95 10.46 -16.67
N SER A 66 10.75 10.42 -17.27
CA SER A 66 9.68 11.40 -16.93
C SER A 66 8.68 10.94 -15.88
N TYR A 67 8.72 9.68 -15.44
CA TYR A 67 7.99 9.20 -14.25
C TYR A 67 8.93 9.05 -13.05
N ALA A 68 9.72 10.09 -12.77
CA ALA A 68 10.27 10.26 -11.44
C ALA A 68 9.13 10.70 -10.53
N MET A 69 8.39 9.73 -9.97
CA MET A 69 7.52 10.02 -8.85
C MET A 69 8.39 10.67 -7.77
N PRO A 70 8.06 11.88 -7.29
CA PRO A 70 8.83 12.51 -6.22
C PRO A 70 8.87 11.53 -5.05
N LEU A 71 10.08 11.13 -4.64
CA LEU A 71 10.27 10.34 -3.45
C LEU A 71 9.82 11.21 -2.28
N VAL A 72 8.60 10.99 -1.79
CA VAL A 72 8.11 11.65 -0.58
C VAL A 72 8.95 11.11 0.56
N GLU A 73 9.83 11.95 1.10
CA GLU A 73 10.64 11.59 2.25
C GLU A 73 9.70 11.26 3.42
N PRO A 74 9.96 10.15 4.14
CA PRO A 74 9.17 9.82 5.32
C PRO A 74 9.31 10.94 6.37
N PRO A 75 8.27 11.16 7.19
CA PRO A 75 8.34 12.16 8.25
C PRO A 75 9.50 11.86 9.20
N ALA A 76 10.16 12.91 9.68
CA ALA A 76 11.28 12.76 10.62
C ALA A 76 10.79 12.46 12.04
N TYR A 77 11.57 11.67 12.78
CA TYR A 77 11.35 11.48 14.21
C TYR A 77 11.57 12.77 15.02
N PRO A 78 11.02 12.86 16.26
CA PRO A 78 11.38 13.93 17.17
C PRO A 78 12.88 13.86 17.50
N SER A 79 13.47 14.98 17.95
CA SER A 79 14.86 14.99 18.40
C SER A 79 15.12 13.93 19.49
N LEU A 80 16.36 13.47 19.61
CA LEU A 80 16.72 12.49 20.65
C LEU A 80 16.40 13.00 22.07
N ALA A 81 16.61 14.29 22.32
CA ALA A 81 16.25 14.92 23.60
C ALA A 81 14.73 14.85 23.85
N THR A 82 13.92 15.11 22.83
CA THR A 82 12.46 14.99 22.91
C THR A 82 12.05 13.53 23.15
N GLN A 83 12.65 12.57 22.46
CA GLN A 83 12.36 11.15 22.65
C GLN A 83 12.72 10.69 24.06
N ALA A 84 13.87 11.12 24.60
CA ALA A 84 14.28 10.82 25.96
C ALA A 84 13.29 11.41 26.98
N GLY A 85 12.85 12.65 26.79
CA GLY A 85 11.82 13.27 27.63
C GLY A 85 10.48 12.53 27.57
N ASN A 86 10.04 12.14 26.36
CA ASN A 86 8.82 11.36 26.17
C ASN A 86 8.89 9.99 26.85
N LEU A 87 10.04 9.31 26.75
CA LEU A 87 10.30 8.03 27.39
C LEU A 87 10.29 8.16 28.92
N ALA A 88 10.99 9.16 29.47
CA ALA A 88 11.03 9.41 30.90
C ALA A 88 9.61 9.71 31.45
N GLY A 89 8.84 10.54 30.75
CA GLY A 89 7.45 10.83 31.11
C GLY A 89 6.55 9.59 31.05
N ALA A 90 6.71 8.72 30.05
CA ALA A 90 5.97 7.47 29.96
C ALA A 90 6.37 6.47 31.06
N ALA A 91 7.66 6.35 31.37
CA ALA A 91 8.14 5.51 32.46
C ALA A 91 7.60 5.98 33.81
N ALA A 92 7.61 7.29 34.08
CA ALA A 92 7.04 7.87 35.29
C ALA A 92 5.54 7.56 35.41
N ARG A 93 4.76 7.70 34.33
CA ARG A 93 3.33 7.34 34.32
C ARG A 93 3.10 5.85 34.55
N PHE A 94 3.92 4.99 33.94
CA PHE A 94 3.81 3.54 34.10
C PHE A 94 4.07 3.13 35.55
N VAL A 95 5.13 3.66 36.18
CA VAL A 95 5.42 3.42 37.60
C VAL A 95 4.32 4.00 38.49
N ALA A 96 3.86 5.22 38.24
CA ALA A 96 2.77 5.86 38.99
C ALA A 96 1.44 5.10 38.87
N SER A 97 1.23 4.38 37.77
CA SER A 97 0.06 3.49 37.59
C SER A 97 0.18 2.15 38.32
N GLY A 98 1.27 1.90 39.05
CA GLY A 98 1.54 0.61 39.68
C GLY A 98 1.99 -0.45 38.68
N LEU A 99 2.66 -0.05 37.60
CA LEU A 99 3.07 -0.93 36.50
C LEU A 99 1.87 -1.61 35.81
N ALA A 100 0.71 -0.96 35.83
CA ALA A 100 -0.53 -1.50 35.30
C ALA A 100 -0.49 -1.62 33.78
N THR A 101 -0.91 -2.79 33.30
CA THR A 101 -1.09 -3.08 31.88
C THR A 101 -2.57 -3.29 31.54
N VAL A 102 -2.92 -3.11 30.27
CA VAL A 102 -4.26 -3.39 29.78
C VAL A 102 -4.44 -4.88 29.43
N PRO A 103 -5.69 -5.39 29.39
CA PRO A 103 -5.98 -6.70 28.82
C PRO A 103 -5.51 -6.82 27.36
N ARG A 104 -5.31 -8.06 26.91
CA ARG A 104 -4.78 -8.35 25.58
C ARG A 104 -5.66 -7.77 24.46
N GLU A 105 -6.98 -7.81 24.62
CA GLU A 105 -7.91 -7.29 23.60
C GLU A 105 -7.72 -5.79 23.40
N GLU A 106 -7.51 -5.05 24.49
CA GLU A 106 -7.29 -3.60 24.45
C GLU A 106 -5.93 -3.24 23.87
N TYR A 107 -4.89 -4.02 24.18
CA TYR A 107 -3.59 -3.90 23.53
C TYR A 107 -3.70 -4.10 22.02
N ASP A 108 -4.36 -5.17 21.58
CA ASP A 108 -4.51 -5.49 20.15
C ASP A 108 -5.33 -4.41 19.42
N ARG A 109 -6.38 -3.87 20.06
CA ARG A 109 -7.16 -2.73 19.54
C ARG A 109 -6.27 -1.50 19.32
N ARG A 110 -5.53 -1.08 20.35
CA ARG A 110 -4.62 0.08 20.28
C ARG A 110 -3.52 -0.12 19.23
N ARG A 111 -2.98 -1.34 19.14
CA ARG A 111 -1.93 -1.68 18.15
C ARG A 111 -2.45 -1.69 16.72
N ALA A 112 -3.68 -2.16 16.50
CA ALA A 112 -4.34 -2.08 15.20
C ALA A 112 -4.51 -0.61 14.76
N ILE A 113 -4.91 0.26 15.69
CA ILE A 113 -5.01 1.71 15.43
C ILE A 113 -3.64 2.32 15.08
N CYS A 114 -2.56 1.93 15.77
CA CYS A 114 -1.21 2.37 15.38
C CYS A 114 -0.85 1.94 13.96
N ARG A 115 -1.13 0.69 13.57
CA ARG A 115 -0.82 0.17 12.22
C ARG A 115 -1.63 0.83 11.12
N ALA A 116 -2.85 1.24 11.44
CA ALA A 116 -3.77 1.96 10.54
C ALA A 116 -3.82 3.46 10.86
N CYS A 117 -2.73 4.04 11.37
CA CYS A 117 -2.70 5.40 11.92
C CYS A 117 -3.37 6.43 10.98
N PRO A 118 -4.43 7.13 11.41
CA PRO A 118 -5.16 8.07 10.55
C PRO A 118 -4.31 9.22 9.99
N THR A 119 -3.24 9.58 10.70
CA THR A 119 -2.31 10.66 10.33
C THR A 119 -1.03 10.15 9.67
N ASN A 120 -0.99 8.86 9.30
CA ASN A 120 0.12 8.19 8.62
C ASN A 120 1.48 8.35 9.34
N GLN A 121 1.48 8.28 10.68
CA GLN A 121 2.68 8.46 11.51
C GLN A 121 3.37 7.14 11.88
N TYR A 122 2.89 6.00 11.38
CA TYR A 122 3.46 4.70 11.72
C TYR A 122 4.62 4.33 10.79
N ASP A 123 5.79 4.17 11.36
CA ASP A 123 6.96 3.56 10.73
C ASP A 123 6.87 2.05 10.86
N ALA A 124 6.40 1.39 9.80
CA ALA A 124 6.32 -0.06 9.75
C ALA A 124 7.70 -0.75 9.76
N ALA A 125 8.76 -0.08 9.28
CA ALA A 125 10.10 -0.66 9.23
C ALA A 125 10.74 -0.73 10.62
N GLN A 126 10.42 0.23 11.50
CA GLN A 126 10.96 0.29 12.86
C GLN A 126 9.96 -0.11 13.95
N ASP A 127 8.68 -0.35 13.60
CA ASP A 127 7.56 -0.54 14.54
C ASP A 127 7.39 0.64 15.51
N ARG A 128 7.49 1.86 14.97
CA ARG A 128 7.55 3.11 15.74
C ARG A 128 6.60 4.16 15.21
N CYS A 129 6.37 5.19 16.02
CA CYS A 129 5.58 6.35 15.61
C CYS A 129 6.49 7.55 15.34
N PHE A 130 6.44 8.12 14.13
CA PHE A 130 7.18 9.34 13.76
C PHE A 130 6.74 10.56 14.58
N ARG A 131 5.50 10.60 15.06
CA ARG A 131 4.98 11.72 15.87
C ARG A 131 5.57 11.81 17.28
N CYS A 132 5.66 10.69 17.99
CA CYS A 132 6.06 10.67 19.41
C CYS A 132 7.27 9.80 19.72
N GLY A 133 7.78 9.06 18.74
CA GLY A 133 8.96 8.20 18.85
C GLY A 133 8.73 6.86 19.56
N CYS A 134 7.51 6.56 19.99
CA CYS A 134 7.23 5.36 20.77
C CYS A 134 7.25 4.07 19.94
N LEU A 135 7.52 2.94 20.61
CA LEU A 135 7.38 1.60 20.03
C LEU A 135 5.91 1.15 20.08
N ALA A 136 5.35 0.82 18.92
CA ALA A 136 3.96 0.36 18.79
C ALA A 136 3.74 -1.05 19.38
N SER A 137 4.82 -1.82 19.59
CA SER A 137 4.81 -3.07 20.34
C SER A 137 4.73 -2.90 21.85
N VAL A 138 5.14 -1.74 22.40
CA VAL A 138 5.31 -1.53 23.85
C VAL A 138 4.28 -0.56 24.42
N LYS A 139 4.23 0.68 23.92
CA LYS A 139 3.41 1.76 24.52
C LYS A 139 1.92 1.39 24.70
N PRO A 140 1.27 0.66 23.75
CA PRO A 140 -0.13 0.27 23.92
C PRO A 140 -0.44 -0.57 25.16
N TRP A 141 0.54 -1.28 25.73
CA TRP A 141 0.34 -2.07 26.94
C TRP A 141 0.06 -1.22 28.18
N GLY A 142 0.59 0.01 28.26
CA GLY A 142 0.46 0.84 29.45
C GLY A 142 -0.98 1.26 29.71
N ALA A 143 -1.52 0.92 30.90
CA ALA A 143 -2.89 1.28 31.26
C ALA A 143 -3.09 2.81 31.35
N ALA A 144 -2.09 3.53 31.83
CA ALA A 144 -2.09 4.99 31.94
C ALA A 144 -1.56 5.72 30.69
N GLU A 145 -1.17 4.98 29.65
CA GLU A 145 -0.68 5.57 28.40
C GLU A 145 -1.83 5.90 27.45
N ARG A 146 -1.57 6.85 26.55
CA ARG A 146 -2.51 7.36 25.56
C ARG A 146 -1.79 7.80 24.30
N CYS A 147 -2.51 7.81 23.17
CA CYS A 147 -2.03 8.46 21.96
C CYS A 147 -2.04 10.00 22.16
N PRO A 148 -0.95 10.74 21.86
CA PRO A 148 -0.95 12.19 21.99
C PRO A 148 -1.95 12.88 21.04
N ASP A 149 -2.30 12.22 19.93
CA ASP A 149 -3.30 12.71 18.97
C ASP A 149 -4.71 12.16 19.28
N GLY A 150 -4.89 11.43 20.38
CA GLY A 150 -6.20 10.99 20.87
C GLY A 150 -6.84 9.84 20.08
N HIS A 151 -6.08 9.11 19.26
CA HIS A 151 -6.61 7.99 18.48
C HIS A 151 -6.97 6.76 19.34
N TRP A 152 -6.39 6.63 20.53
CA TRP A 152 -6.71 5.61 21.53
C TRP A 152 -6.31 6.04 22.93
#